data_AF-A0A380WVJ1-F1
#
_entry.id   AF-A0A380WVJ1-F1
#
_cell.length_a   1.000
_cell.length_b   1.000
_cell.length_c   1.000
_cell.angle_alpha   90.00
_cell.angle_beta   90.00
_cell.angle_gamma   90.00
#
_symmetry.space_group_name_H-M   'P 1'
#
loop_
_entity.id
_entity.type
_entity.pdbx_description
1 polymer ?
#
loop_
_entity_poly.entity_id
_entity_poly.type
_entity_poly.pdbx_seq_one_letter_code
_entity_poly.pdbx_strand_id
1 'polypeptide(L)'
;MSWTINRQPQYVGQPKDDVCVWVYGLFSDKKGNYIDKPMRDCTGKEITKEWLYHIGVPTSEIDRLAKDCSAIPVMMPYITSHFEPREFGDRPYVVPKGAVNFAFLGQFAETLDKPGRDTVFTTEYSGRTAMEAVYALCGVEKGIPEVYASRYDIRYLMNAVSALNDYEKPNLPIPKLAAKGLKDKLKGTDIEVWLEENNLI
;
A
#
# COMPACT_ATOMS: atom_id res chain seq x y z
N MET A 1 -8.97 -11.26 -8.69
CA MET A 1 -8.09 -12.03 -7.77
C MET A 1 -6.67 -11.58 -8.01
N SER A 2 -5.85 -11.51 -6.96
CA SER A 2 -4.42 -11.22 -7.07
C SER A 2 -3.64 -12.23 -6.23
N TRP A 3 -2.40 -12.49 -6.59
CA TRP A 3 -1.54 -13.44 -5.89
C TRP A 3 -0.09 -12.95 -5.88
N THR A 4 0.71 -13.51 -4.97
CA THR A 4 2.15 -13.29 -4.92
C THR A 4 2.88 -14.54 -4.46
N ILE A 5 4.13 -14.66 -4.89
CA ILE A 5 5.08 -15.67 -4.45
C ILE A 5 6.32 -14.90 -3.97
N ASN A 6 6.52 -14.88 -2.66
CA ASN A 6 7.72 -14.30 -2.08
C ASN A 6 8.92 -15.24 -2.26
N ARG A 7 10.11 -14.80 -1.82
CA ARG A 7 11.31 -15.65 -1.78
C ARG A 7 11.02 -16.92 -0.99
N GLN A 8 11.41 -18.08 -1.52
CA GLN A 8 11.20 -19.38 -0.88
C GLN A 8 12.49 -19.86 -0.20
N PRO A 9 12.41 -20.56 0.94
CA PRO A 9 11.19 -20.83 1.69
C PRO A 9 10.68 -19.59 2.43
N GLN A 10 9.35 -19.41 2.49
CA GLN A 10 8.74 -18.32 3.28
C GLN A 10 8.69 -18.69 4.78
N TYR A 11 8.61 -19.99 5.09
CA TYR A 11 8.51 -20.51 6.45
C TYR A 11 9.73 -21.36 6.81
N VAL A 12 10.20 -21.25 8.05
CA VAL A 12 11.24 -22.14 8.59
C VAL A 12 10.71 -23.57 8.60
N GLY A 13 11.45 -24.49 7.97
CA GLY A 13 11.06 -25.90 7.86
C GLY A 13 10.14 -26.24 6.69
N GLN A 14 9.81 -25.28 5.81
CA GLN A 14 9.11 -25.56 4.55
C GLN A 14 9.94 -26.53 3.69
N PRO A 15 9.34 -27.59 3.12
CA PRO A 15 10.05 -28.50 2.21
C PRO A 15 10.68 -27.76 1.03
N LYS A 16 11.86 -28.23 0.59
CA LYS A 16 12.67 -27.54 -0.43
C LYS A 16 11.97 -27.37 -1.77
N ASP A 17 11.15 -28.34 -2.14
CA ASP A 17 10.46 -28.38 -3.43
C ASP A 17 9.05 -27.75 -3.37
N ASP A 18 8.60 -27.32 -2.19
CA ASP A 18 7.30 -26.67 -2.00
C ASP A 18 7.41 -25.16 -2.26
N VAL A 19 6.36 -24.59 -2.85
CA VAL A 19 6.21 -23.15 -3.06
C VAL A 19 4.96 -22.65 -2.36
N CYS A 20 5.13 -21.68 -1.46
CA CYS A 20 4.00 -21.01 -0.83
C CYS A 20 3.50 -19.86 -1.71
N VAL A 21 2.24 -19.94 -2.12
CA VAL A 21 1.54 -18.90 -2.88
C VAL A 21 0.50 -18.25 -1.98
N TRP A 22 0.52 -16.92 -1.90
CA TRP A 22 -0.53 -16.16 -1.23
C TRP A 22 -1.51 -15.61 -2.26
N VAL A 23 -2.80 -15.81 -2.04
CA VAL A 23 -3.88 -15.42 -2.96
C VAL A 23 -4.95 -14.65 -2.18
N TYR A 24 -5.51 -13.60 -2.78
CA TYR A 24 -6.66 -12.87 -2.22
C TYR A 24 -7.62 -12.36 -3.30
N GLY A 25 -8.85 -12.03 -2.89
CA GLY A 25 -9.87 -11.40 -3.72
C GLY A 25 -10.43 -10.15 -3.05
N LEU A 26 -10.52 -9.05 -3.80
CA LEU A 26 -11.13 -7.79 -3.33
C LEU A 26 -12.66 -7.85 -3.31
N PHE A 27 -13.27 -8.64 -4.21
CA PHE A 27 -14.71 -8.87 -4.23
C PHE A 27 -14.99 -10.28 -3.73
N SER A 28 -15.56 -10.38 -2.53
CA SER A 28 -15.85 -11.66 -1.87
C SER A 28 -17.23 -12.23 -2.26
N ASP A 29 -18.10 -11.40 -2.83
CA ASP A 29 -19.51 -11.69 -3.13
C ASP A 29 -19.79 -11.96 -4.62
N LYS A 30 -18.78 -11.79 -5.50
CA LYS A 30 -18.90 -12.05 -6.94
C LYS A 30 -18.51 -13.48 -7.26
N LYS A 31 -19.27 -14.10 -8.16
CA LYS A 31 -18.95 -15.41 -8.70
C LYS A 31 -17.63 -15.38 -9.48
N GLY A 32 -16.86 -16.46 -9.40
CA GLY A 32 -15.67 -16.67 -10.21
C GLY A 32 -15.99 -16.92 -11.69
N ASN A 33 -14.93 -16.95 -12.49
CA ASN A 33 -14.97 -17.23 -13.92
C ASN A 33 -14.99 -18.74 -14.22
N TYR A 34 -14.30 -19.54 -13.42
CA TYR A 34 -14.26 -21.02 -13.55
C TYR A 34 -15.08 -21.71 -12.47
N ILE A 35 -14.98 -21.22 -11.23
CA ILE A 35 -15.84 -21.64 -10.12
C ILE A 35 -17.03 -20.69 -10.01
N ASP A 36 -18.23 -21.18 -10.34
CA ASP A 36 -19.49 -20.41 -10.31
C ASP A 36 -20.03 -20.17 -8.88
N LYS A 37 -19.15 -19.80 -7.94
CA LYS A 37 -19.49 -19.45 -6.55
C LYS A 37 -18.75 -18.18 -6.11
N PRO A 38 -19.32 -17.38 -5.20
CA PRO A 38 -18.57 -16.34 -4.51
C PRO A 38 -17.37 -16.89 -3.75
N MET A 39 -16.24 -16.17 -3.73
CA MET A 39 -15.01 -16.63 -3.06
C MET A 39 -15.23 -16.96 -1.57
N ARG A 40 -16.11 -16.23 -0.89
CA ARG A 40 -16.46 -16.48 0.53
C ARG A 40 -17.11 -17.86 0.78
N ASP A 41 -17.66 -18.48 -0.26
CA ASP A 41 -18.34 -19.77 -0.22
C ASP A 41 -17.48 -20.90 -0.82
N CYS A 42 -16.21 -20.60 -1.13
CA CYS A 42 -15.27 -21.54 -1.74
C CYS A 42 -14.39 -22.22 -0.68
N THR A 43 -14.15 -23.51 -0.89
CA THR A 43 -13.07 -24.25 -0.23
C THR A 43 -11.71 -23.79 -0.76
N GLY A 44 -10.63 -24.12 -0.05
CA GLY A 44 -9.27 -23.85 -0.53
C GLY A 44 -9.01 -24.47 -1.91
N LYS A 45 -9.52 -25.69 -2.15
CA LYS A 45 -9.41 -26.37 -3.45
C LYS A 45 -10.09 -25.59 -4.57
N GLU A 46 -11.29 -25.07 -4.33
CA GLU A 46 -12.01 -24.26 -5.32
C GLU A 46 -11.31 -22.93 -5.61
N ILE A 47 -10.76 -22.27 -4.58
CA ILE A 47 -9.92 -21.08 -4.77
C ILE A 47 -8.69 -21.41 -5.61
N THR A 48 -8.02 -22.54 -5.35
CA THR A 48 -6.89 -23.00 -6.17
C THR A 48 -7.30 -23.25 -7.62
N LYS A 49 -8.45 -23.89 -7.88
CA LYS A 49 -8.94 -24.13 -9.26
C LYS A 49 -9.18 -22.83 -10.02
N GLU A 50 -9.82 -21.86 -9.38
CA GLU A 50 -10.06 -20.52 -9.95
C GLU A 50 -8.75 -19.80 -10.26
N TRP A 51 -7.76 -19.87 -9.35
CA TRP A 51 -6.43 -19.30 -9.58
C TRP A 51 -5.70 -20.00 -10.74
N LEU A 52 -5.70 -21.33 -10.79
CA LEU A 52 -5.08 -22.12 -11.86
C LEU A 52 -5.67 -21.78 -13.23
N TYR A 53 -6.99 -21.58 -13.30
CA TYR A 53 -7.66 -21.12 -14.51
C TYR A 53 -7.12 -19.76 -14.98
N HIS A 54 -7.00 -18.78 -14.07
CA HIS A 54 -6.52 -17.44 -14.42
C HIS A 54 -5.05 -17.38 -14.83
N ILE A 55 -4.21 -18.29 -14.38
CA ILE A 55 -2.81 -18.38 -14.82
C ILE A 55 -2.63 -19.22 -16.10
N GLY A 56 -3.72 -19.69 -16.70
CA GLY A 56 -3.72 -20.34 -18.02
C GLY A 56 -3.45 -21.85 -18.00
N VAL A 57 -3.64 -22.54 -16.87
CA VAL A 57 -3.56 -24.01 -16.84
C VAL A 57 -4.67 -24.61 -17.72
N PRO A 58 -4.36 -25.61 -18.57
CA PRO A 58 -5.38 -26.31 -19.35
C PRO A 58 -6.51 -26.84 -18.45
N THR A 59 -7.76 -26.58 -18.80
CA THR A 59 -8.92 -26.91 -17.96
C THR A 59 -9.03 -28.41 -17.64
N SER A 60 -8.50 -29.27 -18.52
CA SER A 60 -8.39 -30.73 -18.31
C SER A 60 -7.42 -31.13 -17.20
N GLU A 61 -6.49 -30.26 -16.81
CA GLU A 61 -5.48 -30.53 -15.77
C GLU A 61 -5.78 -29.87 -14.41
N ILE A 62 -6.65 -28.85 -14.39
CA ILE A 62 -6.95 -28.05 -13.19
C ILE A 62 -7.37 -28.93 -12.01
N ASP A 63 -8.26 -29.90 -12.24
CA ASP A 63 -8.75 -30.78 -11.18
C ASP A 63 -7.65 -31.67 -10.58
N ARG A 64 -6.69 -32.11 -11.38
CA ARG A 64 -5.55 -32.91 -10.92
C ARG A 64 -4.60 -32.03 -10.11
N LEU A 65 -4.17 -30.91 -10.68
CA LEU A 65 -3.21 -30.01 -10.05
C LEU A 65 -3.74 -29.40 -8.75
N ALA A 66 -5.01 -28.99 -8.73
CA ALA A 66 -5.64 -28.49 -7.51
C ALA A 66 -5.68 -29.56 -6.40
N LYS A 67 -5.79 -30.86 -6.72
CA LYS A 67 -5.71 -31.95 -5.73
C LYS A 67 -4.33 -32.08 -5.11
N ASP A 68 -3.27 -31.79 -5.87
CA ASP A 68 -1.88 -31.86 -5.40
C ASP A 68 -1.48 -30.65 -4.52
N CYS A 69 -2.20 -29.52 -4.60
CA CYS A 69 -1.93 -28.33 -3.78
C CYS A 69 -2.62 -28.36 -2.41
N SER A 70 -1.95 -27.96 -1.33
CA SER A 70 -2.63 -27.65 -0.05
C SER A 70 -3.01 -26.18 0.02
N ALA A 71 -4.28 -25.88 0.28
CA ALA A 71 -4.79 -24.51 0.35
C ALA A 71 -5.71 -24.33 1.57
N ILE A 72 -5.37 -23.37 2.42
CA ILE A 72 -6.10 -23.05 3.65
C ILE A 72 -6.77 -21.68 3.46
N PRO A 73 -8.09 -21.61 3.23
CA PRO A 73 -8.79 -20.34 3.13
C PRO A 73 -8.91 -19.71 4.53
N VAL A 74 -8.80 -18.38 4.59
CA VAL A 74 -9.00 -17.61 5.83
C VAL A 74 -9.96 -16.47 5.54
N MET A 75 -11.08 -16.44 6.27
CA MET A 75 -12.04 -15.34 6.22
C MET A 75 -11.71 -14.35 7.33
N MET A 76 -11.51 -13.08 6.99
CA MET A 76 -11.13 -12.03 7.93
C MET A 76 -12.16 -10.89 7.85
N PRO A 77 -13.14 -10.81 8.77
CA PRO A 77 -14.22 -9.82 8.69
C PRO A 77 -13.73 -8.37 8.80
N TYR A 78 -12.57 -8.14 9.42
CA TYR A 78 -12.04 -6.80 9.70
C TYR A 78 -10.77 -6.47 8.91
N ILE A 79 -10.41 -7.27 7.89
CA ILE A 79 -9.17 -7.04 7.14
C ILE A 79 -9.16 -5.70 6.41
N THR A 80 -10.31 -5.12 6.08
CA THR A 80 -10.41 -3.80 5.43
C THR A 80 -10.66 -2.65 6.41
N SER A 81 -10.84 -2.93 7.71
CA SER A 81 -11.36 -1.96 8.68
C SER A 81 -10.50 -0.72 8.88
N HIS A 82 -9.19 -0.78 8.58
CA HIS A 82 -8.33 0.41 8.63
C HIS A 82 -8.69 1.49 7.61
N PHE A 83 -9.39 1.14 6.53
CA PHE A 83 -9.72 2.03 5.42
C PHE A 83 -11.19 2.44 5.37
N GLU A 84 -11.98 2.08 6.38
CA GLU A 84 -13.33 2.62 6.49
C GLU A 84 -13.29 4.15 6.57
N PRO A 85 -14.19 4.85 5.87
CA PRO A 85 -14.32 6.29 6.00
C PRO A 85 -14.47 6.68 7.48
N ARG A 86 -13.79 7.75 7.87
CA ARG A 86 -13.74 8.22 9.24
C ARG A 86 -13.72 9.74 9.29
N GLU A 87 -14.08 10.28 10.45
CA GLU A 87 -13.94 11.68 10.79
C GLU A 87 -12.81 11.88 11.80
N PHE A 88 -12.36 13.14 11.95
CA PHE A 88 -11.41 13.49 12.99
C PHE A 88 -12.08 13.29 14.37
N GLY A 89 -11.47 12.48 15.22
CA GLY A 89 -12.02 12.12 16.53
C GLY A 89 -12.43 10.65 16.66
N ASP A 90 -12.68 9.95 15.54
CA ASP A 90 -13.02 8.52 15.55
C ASP A 90 -11.88 7.62 16.07
N ARG A 91 -10.64 8.13 15.97
CA ARG A 91 -9.43 7.50 16.51
C ARG A 91 -8.91 8.31 17.69
N PRO A 92 -8.58 7.68 18.83
CA PRO A 92 -7.97 8.38 19.95
C PRO A 92 -6.53 8.76 19.61
N TYR A 93 -6.06 9.90 20.09
CA TYR A 93 -4.63 10.23 20.05
C TYR A 93 -3.80 9.15 20.75
N VAL A 94 -2.57 8.92 20.27
CA VAL A 94 -1.60 8.00 20.88
C VAL A 94 -1.49 8.27 22.38
N VAL A 95 -1.29 9.54 22.76
CA VAL A 95 -1.42 10.00 24.15
C VAL A 95 -2.50 11.06 24.21
N PRO A 96 -3.71 10.73 24.71
CA PRO A 96 -4.79 11.70 24.84
C PRO A 96 -4.42 12.87 25.75
N LYS A 97 -5.05 14.03 25.53
CA LYS A 97 -4.85 15.20 26.39
C LYS A 97 -5.16 14.86 27.86
N GLY A 98 -4.20 15.09 28.74
CA GLY A 98 -4.33 14.82 30.18
C GLY A 98 -4.08 13.35 30.57
N ALA A 99 -3.73 12.47 29.62
CA ALA A 99 -3.27 11.14 29.96
C ALA A 99 -1.96 11.21 30.77
N VAL A 100 -1.90 10.44 31.85
CA VAL A 100 -0.75 10.43 32.79
C VAL A 100 0.11 9.19 32.59
N ASN A 101 -0.52 8.03 32.35
CA ASN A 101 0.16 6.72 32.38
C ASN A 101 -0.46 5.71 31.41
N PHE A 102 -1.17 6.16 30.37
CA PHE A 102 -1.77 5.29 29.37
C PHE A 102 -1.66 5.88 27.96
N ALA A 103 -1.65 4.99 26.96
CA ALA A 103 -1.58 5.31 25.54
C ALA A 103 -2.39 4.32 24.70
N PHE A 104 -2.81 4.74 23.51
CA PHE A 104 -3.36 3.87 22.46
C PHE A 104 -2.32 3.65 21.37
N LEU A 105 -2.08 2.40 21.00
CA LEU A 105 -1.06 2.02 20.02
C LEU A 105 -1.69 1.34 18.80
N GLY A 106 -0.92 1.29 17.72
CA GLY A 106 -1.30 0.61 16.51
C GLY A 106 -2.19 1.45 15.60
N GLN A 107 -2.80 0.78 14.64
CA GLN A 107 -3.26 1.42 13.41
C GLN A 107 -4.64 2.10 13.56
N PHE A 108 -5.28 1.94 14.72
CA PHE A 108 -6.51 2.66 15.08
C PHE A 108 -6.26 3.83 16.04
N ALA A 109 -5.00 4.15 16.36
CA ALA A 109 -4.65 5.39 17.07
C ALA A 109 -4.40 6.54 16.07
N GLU A 110 -4.54 7.77 16.53
CA GLU A 110 -4.18 9.00 15.81
C GLU A 110 -2.81 9.48 16.31
N THR A 111 -1.84 9.57 15.39
CA THR A 111 -0.48 10.04 15.69
C THR A 111 -0.46 11.46 16.26
N LEU A 112 0.62 11.78 16.97
CA LEU A 112 0.91 13.13 17.46
C LEU A 112 1.47 14.07 16.37
N ASP A 113 1.79 13.56 15.17
CA ASP A 113 2.26 14.36 14.03
C ASP A 113 1.21 15.41 13.59
N LYS A 114 1.68 16.58 13.14
CA LYS A 114 0.83 17.71 12.74
C LYS A 114 1.33 18.34 11.42
N PRO A 115 0.57 18.21 10.32
CA PRO A 115 -0.65 17.41 10.18
C PRO A 115 -0.36 15.91 10.37
N GLY A 116 -1.36 15.12 10.76
CA GLY A 116 -1.23 13.66 10.77
C GLY A 116 -1.04 13.17 9.35
N ARG A 117 0.17 12.71 9.00
CA ARG A 117 0.55 12.34 7.62
C ARG A 117 0.78 10.85 7.41
N ASP A 118 1.02 10.10 8.47
CA ASP A 118 1.41 8.70 8.35
C ASP A 118 0.21 7.81 7.93
N THR A 119 0.53 6.65 7.36
CA THR A 119 -0.43 5.76 6.71
C THR A 119 -0.62 4.47 7.48
N VAL A 120 -1.87 4.16 7.81
CA VAL A 120 -2.28 2.86 8.34
C VAL A 120 -2.20 1.77 7.26
N PHE A 121 -2.49 0.53 7.63
CA PHE A 121 -2.16 -0.69 6.90
C PHE A 121 -0.64 -0.92 6.72
N THR A 122 0.18 -0.38 7.63
CA THR A 122 1.64 -0.49 7.60
C THR A 122 2.20 -0.89 8.97
N THR A 123 3.30 -1.65 8.96
CA THR A 123 4.05 -1.93 10.18
C THR A 123 4.71 -0.67 10.74
N GLU A 124 5.09 0.28 9.88
CA GLU A 124 5.66 1.58 10.24
C GLU A 124 4.74 2.35 11.19
N TYR A 125 3.44 2.47 10.88
CA TYR A 125 2.49 3.18 11.74
C TYR A 125 2.40 2.56 13.14
N SER A 126 2.48 1.23 13.22
CA SER A 126 2.49 0.51 14.50
C SER A 126 3.77 0.83 15.30
N GLY A 127 4.91 0.91 14.62
CA GLY A 127 6.18 1.33 15.23
C GLY A 127 6.18 2.79 15.67
N ARG A 128 5.68 3.71 14.82
CA ARG A 128 5.54 5.14 15.12
C ARG A 128 4.69 5.37 16.37
N THR A 129 3.49 4.81 16.41
CA THR A 129 2.58 5.01 17.56
C THR A 129 3.18 4.47 18.86
N ALA A 130 3.89 3.33 18.81
CA ALA A 130 4.65 2.82 19.95
C ALA A 130 5.79 3.77 20.38
N MET A 131 6.55 4.30 19.41
CA MET A 131 7.63 5.25 19.68
C MET A 131 7.09 6.55 20.30
N GLU A 132 6.03 7.13 19.74
CA GLU A 132 5.38 8.33 20.23
C GLU A 132 4.86 8.17 21.67
N ALA A 133 4.21 7.05 21.98
CA ALA A 133 3.71 6.78 23.33
C ALA A 133 4.84 6.68 24.36
N VAL A 134 5.89 5.90 24.06
CA VAL A 134 7.02 5.72 24.97
C VAL A 134 7.75 7.04 25.19
N TYR A 135 7.95 7.83 24.14
CA TYR A 135 8.67 9.10 24.25
C TYR A 135 7.88 10.10 25.09
N ALA A 136 6.57 10.21 24.84
CA ALA A 136 5.70 11.14 25.55
C ALA A 136 5.49 10.76 27.04
N LEU A 137 5.29 9.47 27.35
CA LEU A 137 4.98 9.03 28.72
C LEU A 137 6.22 8.80 29.59
N CYS A 138 7.36 8.42 28.99
CA CYS A 138 8.59 8.14 29.74
C CYS A 138 9.60 9.30 29.72
N GLY A 139 9.25 10.45 29.13
CA GLY A 139 10.11 11.63 29.09
C GLY A 139 11.40 11.42 28.31
N VAL A 140 11.34 10.73 27.17
CA VAL A 140 12.53 10.51 26.34
C VAL A 140 12.89 11.81 25.61
N GLU A 141 14.03 12.41 25.97
CA GLU A 141 14.53 13.66 25.39
C GLU A 141 15.26 13.46 24.05
N LYS A 142 14.56 12.87 23.08
CA LYS A 142 15.06 12.66 21.72
C LYS A 142 13.97 12.97 20.69
N GLY A 143 14.35 13.55 19.55
CA GLY A 143 13.42 13.77 18.44
C GLY A 143 12.91 12.46 17.84
N ILE A 144 11.61 12.39 17.60
CA ILE A 144 10.98 11.33 16.80
C ILE A 144 11.12 11.72 15.32
N PRO A 145 11.58 10.81 14.44
CA PRO A 145 11.59 11.08 13.01
C PRO A 145 10.19 11.43 12.50
N GLU A 146 10.06 12.55 11.81
CA GLU A 146 8.81 12.87 11.12
C GLU A 146 8.51 11.87 9.99
N VAL A 147 7.28 11.88 9.49
CA VAL A 147 6.97 11.15 8.25
C VAL A 147 7.81 11.73 7.12
N TYR A 148 8.43 10.85 6.32
CA TYR A 148 9.34 11.26 5.26
C TYR A 148 8.71 12.36 4.37
N ALA A 149 9.41 13.49 4.25
CA ALA A 149 8.87 14.73 3.70
C ALA A 149 8.81 14.78 2.16
N SER A 150 8.71 13.63 1.48
CA SER A 150 8.70 13.55 0.00
C SER A 150 7.64 14.42 -0.66
N ARG A 151 6.46 14.55 -0.05
CA ARG A 151 5.36 15.40 -0.56
C ARG A 151 5.69 16.90 -0.60
N TYR A 152 6.73 17.34 0.10
CA TYR A 152 7.20 18.73 0.14
C TYR A 152 8.45 18.95 -0.70
N ASP A 153 9.04 17.87 -1.23
CA ASP A 153 10.23 17.93 -2.07
C ASP A 153 9.83 18.02 -3.53
N ILE A 154 10.15 19.15 -4.17
CA ILE A 154 9.77 19.43 -5.56
C ILE A 154 10.31 18.39 -6.54
N ARG A 155 11.44 17.73 -6.23
CA ARG A 155 12.04 16.71 -7.10
C ARG A 155 11.14 15.48 -7.17
N TYR A 156 10.59 15.06 -6.03
CA TYR A 156 9.61 13.98 -5.98
C TYR A 156 8.29 14.39 -6.64
N LEU A 157 7.86 15.64 -6.51
CA LEU A 157 6.65 16.13 -7.17
C LEU A 157 6.79 16.14 -8.71
N MET A 158 7.93 16.61 -9.23
CA MET A 158 8.22 16.57 -10.67
C MET A 158 8.25 15.14 -11.19
N ASN A 159 8.93 14.24 -10.48
CA ASN A 159 8.96 12.83 -10.83
C ASN A 159 7.58 12.19 -10.78
N ALA A 160 6.76 12.52 -9.77
CA ALA A 160 5.40 12.02 -9.66
C ALA A 160 4.52 12.51 -10.82
N VAL A 161 4.62 13.78 -11.23
CA VAL A 161 3.88 14.29 -12.41
C VAL A 161 4.30 13.54 -13.67
N SER A 162 5.60 13.31 -13.85
CA SER A 162 6.12 12.55 -14.98
C SER A 162 5.60 11.11 -14.99
N ALA A 163 5.75 10.38 -13.88
CA ALA A 163 5.31 9.00 -13.74
C ALA A 163 3.78 8.84 -13.89
N LEU A 164 2.99 9.79 -13.39
CA LEU A 164 1.53 9.82 -13.58
C LEU A 164 1.11 10.10 -15.02
N ASN A 165 2.02 10.64 -15.84
CA ASN A 165 1.83 10.87 -17.26
C ASN A 165 2.64 9.87 -18.12
N ASP A 166 2.92 8.67 -17.60
CA ASP A 166 3.70 7.63 -18.27
C ASP A 166 5.07 8.09 -18.78
N TYR A 167 5.66 9.09 -18.12
CA TYR A 167 6.88 9.77 -18.51
C TYR A 167 6.81 10.46 -19.88
N GLU A 168 5.62 10.68 -20.43
CA GLU A 168 5.43 11.49 -21.63
C GLU A 168 5.44 12.98 -21.30
N LYS A 169 5.74 13.82 -22.29
CA LYS A 169 5.69 15.27 -22.11
C LYS A 169 4.23 15.70 -21.87
N PRO A 170 3.93 16.40 -20.77
CA PRO A 170 2.56 16.77 -20.45
C PRO A 170 2.02 17.77 -21.47
N ASN A 171 0.79 17.52 -21.95
CA ASN A 171 0.06 18.50 -22.75
C ASN A 171 -0.61 19.53 -21.84
N LEU A 172 0.15 20.55 -21.44
CA LEU A 172 -0.34 21.60 -20.56
C LEU A 172 -1.31 22.53 -21.31
N PRO A 173 -2.50 22.84 -20.76
CA PRO A 173 -3.47 23.75 -21.38
C PRO A 173 -3.04 25.22 -21.20
N ILE A 174 -1.82 25.56 -21.61
CA ILE A 174 -1.21 26.87 -21.44
C ILE A 174 -1.02 27.52 -22.83
N PRO A 175 -1.40 28.80 -23.02
CA PRO A 175 -1.15 29.49 -24.29
C PRO A 175 0.32 29.48 -24.70
N LYS A 176 0.61 29.28 -26.00
CA LYS A 176 2.00 29.17 -26.53
C LYS A 176 2.92 30.35 -26.14
N LEU A 177 2.37 31.57 -26.09
CA LEU A 177 3.10 32.77 -25.67
C LEU A 177 3.53 32.70 -24.19
N ALA A 178 2.66 32.20 -23.31
CA ALA A 178 2.97 32.01 -21.90
C ALA A 178 3.97 30.85 -21.69
N ALA A 179 3.83 29.75 -22.43
CA ALA A 179 4.77 28.64 -22.41
C ALA A 179 6.19 29.08 -22.85
N LYS A 180 6.29 29.89 -23.92
CA LYS A 180 7.57 30.46 -24.36
C LYS A 180 8.18 31.39 -23.30
N GLY A 181 7.39 32.30 -22.75
CA GLY A 181 7.87 33.21 -21.70
C GLY A 181 8.30 32.49 -20.42
N LEU A 182 7.67 31.37 -20.08
CA LEU A 182 8.09 30.52 -18.97
C LEU A 182 9.40 29.80 -19.30
N LYS A 183 9.53 29.22 -20.50
CA LYS A 183 10.77 28.56 -20.94
C LYS A 183 11.96 29.51 -20.92
N ASP A 184 11.79 30.72 -21.41
CA ASP A 184 12.86 31.73 -21.42
C ASP A 184 13.30 32.13 -20.00
N LYS A 185 12.39 32.11 -19.02
CA LYS A 185 12.70 32.38 -17.60
C LYS A 185 13.39 31.22 -16.89
N LEU A 186 13.10 29.99 -17.29
CA LEU A 186 13.68 28.78 -16.70
C LEU A 186 15.08 28.48 -17.25
N LYS A 187 15.39 28.98 -18.44
CA LYS A 187 16.65 28.73 -19.14
C LYS A 187 17.88 29.06 -18.28
N GLY A 188 18.78 28.10 -18.15
CA GLY A 188 20.03 28.19 -17.39
C GLY A 188 19.88 28.06 -15.87
N THR A 189 18.73 27.57 -15.38
CA THR A 189 18.47 27.37 -13.95
C THR A 189 18.45 25.89 -13.57
N ASP A 190 18.64 25.58 -12.28
CA ASP A 190 18.51 24.20 -11.77
C ASP A 190 17.10 23.62 -12.00
N ILE A 191 16.08 24.47 -12.08
CA ILE A 191 14.70 24.06 -12.36
C ILE A 191 14.59 23.52 -13.80
N GLU A 192 15.29 24.12 -14.77
CA GLU A 192 15.34 23.58 -16.14
C GLU A 192 15.94 22.17 -16.14
N VAL A 193 17.06 21.97 -15.44
CA VAL A 193 17.71 20.65 -15.35
C VAL A 193 16.75 19.60 -14.78
N TRP A 194 16.07 19.90 -13.66
CA TRP A 194 15.13 18.94 -13.06
C TRP A 194 13.90 18.67 -13.93
N LEU A 195 13.41 19.66 -14.68
CA LEU A 195 12.32 19.47 -15.63
C LEU A 195 12.75 18.60 -16.81
N GLU A 196 13.97 18.76 -17.32
CA GLU A 196 14.54 17.92 -18.39
C GLU A 196 14.75 16.49 -17.92
N GLU A 197 15.32 16.28 -16.73
CA GLU A 197 15.54 14.96 -16.12
C GLU A 197 14.24 14.17 -15.94
N ASN A 198 13.11 14.87 -15.75
CA ASN A 198 11.79 14.27 -15.59
C ASN A 198 10.93 14.33 -16.87
N ASN A 199 11.49 14.69 -18.04
CA ASN A 199 10.79 14.82 -19.32
C ASN A 199 9.53 15.71 -19.26
N LEU A 200 9.57 16.79 -18.48
CA LEU A 200 8.46 17.72 -18.31
C LEU A 200 8.51 18.93 -19.27
N ILE A 201 9.63 19.11 -19.98
CA ILE A 201 9.84 20.14 -21.02
C ILE A 201 10.57 19.59 -22.24
#